data_AF-A0A7V9L589-F1
#
_entry.id   AF-A0A7V9L589-F1
#
_cell.length_a   1.000
_cell.length_b   1.000
_cell.length_c   1.000
_cell.angle_alpha   90.00
_cell.angle_beta   90.00
_cell.angle_gamma   90.00
#
_symmetry.space_group_name_H-M   'P 1'
#
loop_
_entity.id
_entity.type
_entity.pdbx_description
1 polymer ?
#
loop_
_entity_poly.entity_id
_entity_poly.type
_entity_poly.pdbx_seq_one_letter_code
_entity_poly.pdbx_strand_id
1 'polypeptide(L)'
;MTDDDVPSPIDLRDPVTAREWADEADRKRPHRAQIRETIAKVALDGKSGTARVLELGAGPGQLAEAVFRHAASANLDLDYTLFDFSAPMLAIARMRLSRAFPKGQIAYVIDDFKQPGWGARLGSK
;
A
#
# COMPACT_ATOMS: atom_id res chain seq x y z
N MET A 1 -13.07 -11.90 -18.68
CA MET A 1 -11.66 -11.56 -18.89
C MET A 1 -11.41 -11.65 -20.37
N THR A 2 -11.13 -10.52 -21.01
CA THR A 2 -10.65 -10.52 -22.40
C THR A 2 -9.19 -10.96 -22.39
N ASP A 3 -8.77 -11.70 -23.42
CA ASP A 3 -7.45 -12.32 -23.59
C ASP A 3 -6.26 -11.33 -23.75
N ASP A 4 -6.46 -10.04 -23.43
CA ASP A 4 -5.48 -8.96 -23.64
C ASP A 4 -4.60 -8.67 -22.41
N ASP A 5 -4.78 -9.40 -21.31
CA ASP A 5 -3.95 -9.23 -20.12
C ASP A 5 -2.53 -9.77 -20.35
N VAL A 6 -1.53 -8.97 -20.04
CA VAL A 6 -0.13 -9.45 -20.02
C VAL A 6 0.00 -10.50 -18.92
N PRO A 7 0.38 -11.76 -19.23
CA PRO A 7 0.51 -12.81 -18.23
C PRO A 7 1.54 -12.41 -17.15
N SER A 8 1.14 -12.47 -15.89
CA SER A 8 2.08 -12.28 -14.77
C SER A 8 2.82 -13.59 -14.50
N PRO A 9 4.16 -13.61 -14.48
CA PRO A 9 4.92 -14.80 -14.09
C PRO A 9 4.88 -15.06 -12.56
N ILE A 10 4.21 -14.20 -11.80
CA ILE A 10 4.17 -14.23 -10.34
C ILE A 10 2.71 -14.25 -9.89
N ASP A 11 2.34 -15.25 -9.08
CA ASP A 11 1.05 -15.28 -8.40
C ASP A 11 1.18 -14.74 -6.98
N LEU A 12 0.78 -13.48 -6.78
CA LEU A 12 0.82 -12.85 -5.47
C LEU A 12 -0.38 -13.23 -4.58
N ARG A 13 -1.31 -14.07 -5.06
CA ARG A 13 -2.38 -14.64 -4.22
C ARG A 13 -1.88 -15.81 -3.38
N ASP A 14 -0.79 -16.45 -3.80
CA ASP A 14 -0.09 -17.46 -3.01
C ASP A 14 0.72 -16.80 -1.88
N PRO A 15 0.49 -17.17 -0.60
CA PRO A 15 1.18 -16.58 0.53
C PRO A 15 2.71 -16.75 0.51
N VAL A 16 3.21 -17.87 0.00
CA VAL A 16 4.66 -18.14 -0.07
C VAL A 16 5.30 -17.21 -1.09
N THR A 17 4.77 -17.19 -2.31
CA THR A 17 5.21 -16.31 -3.39
C THR A 17 5.13 -14.83 -3.00
N ALA A 18 4.05 -14.43 -2.31
CA ALA A 18 3.90 -13.06 -1.82
C ALA A 18 4.98 -12.68 -0.77
N ARG A 19 5.31 -13.60 0.15
CA ARG A 19 6.38 -13.41 1.13
C ARG A 19 7.73 -13.28 0.45
N GLU A 20 8.08 -14.21 -0.43
CA GLU A 20 9.34 -14.18 -1.17
C GLU A 20 9.49 -12.89 -1.96
N TRP A 21 8.42 -12.47 -2.66
CA TRP A 21 8.41 -11.20 -3.37
C TRP A 21 8.67 -10.02 -2.43
N ALA A 22 8.00 -9.97 -1.27
CA ALA A 22 8.15 -8.89 -0.30
C ALA A 22 9.56 -8.79 0.27
N ASP A 23 10.20 -9.93 0.54
CA ASP A 23 11.55 -10.01 1.09
C ASP A 23 12.62 -9.65 0.05
N GLU A 24 12.39 -9.99 -1.22
CA GLU A 24 13.33 -9.71 -2.30
C GLU A 24 13.14 -8.37 -2.98
N ALA A 25 11.96 -7.74 -2.86
CA ALA A 25 11.58 -6.58 -3.66
C ALA A 25 12.58 -5.42 -3.58
N ASP A 26 13.06 -5.12 -2.38
CA ASP A 26 14.04 -4.05 -2.14
C ASP A 26 15.48 -4.53 -2.37
N ARG A 27 15.78 -5.81 -2.12
CA ARG A 27 17.10 -6.40 -2.41
C ARG A 27 17.40 -6.38 -3.92
N LYS A 28 16.42 -6.74 -4.74
CA LYS A 28 16.56 -6.78 -6.22
C LYS A 28 16.50 -5.39 -6.84
N ARG A 29 15.89 -4.42 -6.16
CA ARG A 29 15.65 -3.06 -6.69
C ARG A 29 15.83 -2.00 -5.60
N PRO A 30 17.08 -1.77 -5.15
CA PRO A 30 17.36 -0.90 -4.00
C PRO A 30 16.87 0.54 -4.18
N HIS A 31 16.85 1.05 -5.42
CA HIS A 31 16.34 2.40 -5.73
C HIS A 31 14.86 2.60 -5.37
N ARG A 32 14.07 1.53 -5.21
CA ARG A 32 12.66 1.62 -4.80
C ARG A 32 12.49 2.30 -3.43
N ALA A 33 13.46 2.13 -2.53
CA ALA A 33 13.43 2.81 -1.24
C ALA A 33 13.44 4.35 -1.41
N GLN A 34 14.37 4.88 -2.20
CA GLN A 34 14.49 6.31 -2.47
C GLN A 34 13.26 6.87 -3.21
N ILE A 35 12.68 6.09 -4.13
CA ILE A 35 11.45 6.47 -4.82
C ILE A 35 10.29 6.60 -3.82
N ARG A 36 10.13 5.63 -2.90
CA ARG A 36 9.07 5.69 -1.88
C ARG A 36 9.24 6.88 -0.94
N GLU A 37 10.46 7.19 -0.52
CA GLU A 37 10.75 8.40 0.27
C GLU A 37 10.32 9.67 -0.47
N THR A 38 10.63 9.74 -1.77
CA THR A 38 10.28 10.89 -2.61
C THR A 38 8.77 11.02 -2.75
N ILE A 39 8.08 9.91 -3.02
CA ILE A 39 6.60 9.89 -3.10
C ILE A 39 5.98 10.33 -1.77
N ALA A 40 6.44 9.79 -0.65
CA ALA A 40 5.92 10.14 0.67
C ALA A 40 6.08 11.62 0.99
N LYS A 41 7.27 12.18 0.72
CA LYS A 41 7.52 13.61 0.89
C LYS A 41 6.59 14.46 0.02
N VAL A 42 6.49 14.16 -1.27
CA VAL A 42 5.66 14.93 -2.22
C VAL A 42 4.17 14.81 -1.89
N ALA A 43 3.69 13.62 -1.49
CA ALA A 43 2.29 13.39 -1.16
C ALA A 43 1.80 14.22 0.04
N LEU A 44 2.70 14.53 0.97
CA LEU A 44 2.41 15.28 2.19
C LEU A 44 2.81 16.76 2.13
N ASP A 45 3.46 17.19 1.03
CA ASP A 45 3.91 18.57 0.90
C ASP A 45 2.74 19.56 0.94
N GLY A 46 2.90 20.61 1.74
CA GLY A 46 1.87 21.62 1.98
C GLY A 46 0.59 21.14 2.69
N LYS A 47 0.54 19.89 3.19
CA LYS A 47 -0.60 19.39 3.98
C LYS A 47 -0.52 19.90 5.42
N SER A 48 -1.68 20.08 6.05
CA SER A 48 -1.83 20.42 7.46
C SER A 48 -3.07 19.72 8.05
N GLY A 49 -3.07 19.47 9.35
CA GLY A 49 -4.14 18.73 10.02
C GLY A 49 -4.18 17.27 9.59
N THR A 50 -5.32 16.82 9.05
CA THR A 50 -5.53 15.43 8.63
C THR A 50 -5.37 15.27 7.12
N ALA A 51 -4.44 14.41 6.70
CA ALA A 51 -4.30 14.00 5.31
C ALA A 51 -4.99 12.64 5.08
N ARG A 52 -5.79 12.56 4.01
CA ARG A 52 -6.43 11.33 3.55
C ARG A 52 -5.64 10.77 2.38
N VAL A 53 -5.21 9.52 2.48
CA VAL A 53 -4.36 8.87 1.47
C VAL A 53 -5.00 7.56 1.03
N LEU A 54 -5.11 7.38 -0.29
CA LEU A 54 -5.50 6.13 -0.93
C LEU A 54 -4.30 5.62 -1.72
N GLU A 55 -3.81 4.43 -1.37
CA GLU A 55 -2.73 3.75 -2.07
C GLU A 55 -3.28 2.59 -2.90
N LEU A 56 -3.10 2.66 -4.21
CA LEU A 56 -3.54 1.65 -5.18
C LEU A 56 -2.39 0.68 -5.49
N GLY A 57 -2.61 -0.61 -5.29
CA GLY A 57 -1.54 -1.61 -5.44
C GLY A 57 -0.53 -1.52 -4.30
N ALA A 58 -1.05 -1.48 -3.07
CA ALA A 58 -0.26 -1.14 -1.88
C ALA A 58 0.75 -2.23 -1.48
N GLY A 59 0.58 -3.45 -1.98
CA GLY A 59 1.50 -4.55 -1.76
C GLY A 59 1.80 -4.79 -0.27
N PRO A 60 3.07 -5.00 0.11
CA PRO A 60 3.46 -5.28 1.49
C PRO A 60 3.53 -4.03 2.40
N GLY A 61 3.09 -2.86 1.94
CA GLY A 61 2.94 -1.65 2.75
C GLY A 61 4.21 -0.83 2.98
N GLN A 62 5.28 -1.01 2.18
CA GLN A 62 6.51 -0.21 2.31
C GLN A 62 6.29 1.28 2.02
N LEU A 63 5.43 1.63 1.06
CA LEU A 63 5.15 3.03 0.77
C LEU A 63 4.31 3.65 1.88
N ALA A 64 3.23 2.99 2.31
CA ALA A 64 2.48 3.39 3.48
C ALA A 64 3.38 3.65 4.70
N GLU A 65 4.31 2.74 5.02
CA GLU A 65 5.27 2.93 6.12
C GLU A 65 6.11 4.21 5.96
N ALA A 66 6.57 4.52 4.73
CA ALA A 66 7.26 5.78 4.46
C ALA A 66 6.34 6.98 4.67
N VAL A 67 5.12 6.98 4.13
CA VAL A 67 4.16 8.08 4.28
C VAL A 67 3.87 8.34 5.76
N PHE A 68 3.63 7.30 6.55
CA PHE A 68 3.39 7.46 7.97
C PHE A 68 4.58 8.06 8.73
N ARG A 69 5.83 7.68 8.41
CA ARG A 69 7.02 8.29 9.02
C ARG A 69 7.14 9.78 8.71
N HIS A 70 6.88 10.17 7.45
CA HIS A 70 6.90 11.57 7.05
C HIS A 70 5.76 12.37 7.71
N ALA A 71 4.55 11.80 7.80
CA ALA A 71 3.42 12.43 8.48
C ALA A 71 3.69 12.65 9.96
N ALA A 72 4.25 11.66 10.65
CA ALA A 72 4.66 11.79 12.05
C ALA A 72 5.69 12.92 12.23
N SER A 73 6.64 13.05 11.30
CA SER A 73 7.66 14.11 11.33
C SER A 73 7.08 15.50 11.04
N ALA A 74 5.99 15.57 10.29
CA ALA A 74 5.26 16.79 9.94
C ALA A 74 4.09 17.11 10.90
N ASN A 75 3.89 16.32 11.96
CA ASN A 75 2.75 16.42 12.88
C ASN A 75 1.39 16.40 12.16
N LEU A 76 1.24 15.49 11.20
CA LEU A 76 0.01 15.26 10.43
C LEU A 76 -0.72 14.01 10.93
N ASP A 77 -2.04 14.12 11.06
CA ASP A 77 -2.90 12.96 11.22
C ASP A 77 -3.10 12.29 9.85
N LEU A 78 -3.12 10.96 9.83
CA LEU A 78 -3.38 10.19 8.61
C LEU A 78 -4.64 9.36 8.72
N ASP A 79 -5.44 9.44 7.66
CA ASP A 79 -6.48 8.48 7.33
C ASP A 79 -6.08 7.78 6.03
N TYR A 80 -5.60 6.54 6.17
CA TYR A 80 -4.93 5.80 5.11
C TYR A 80 -5.77 4.60 4.67
N THR A 81 -5.91 4.40 3.36
CA THR A 81 -6.55 3.22 2.77
C THR A 81 -5.56 2.52 1.84
N LEU A 82 -5.24 1.26 2.16
CA LEU A 82 -4.44 0.38 1.31
C LEU A 82 -5.36 -0.49 0.47
N PHE A 83 -5.22 -0.42 -0.85
CA PHE A 83 -5.93 -1.26 -1.81
C PHE A 83 -4.96 -2.22 -2.48
N ASP A 84 -5.30 -3.52 -2.48
CA ASP A 84 -4.56 -4.52 -3.25
C ASP A 84 -5.43 -5.74 -3.56
N PHE A 85 -5.17 -6.43 -4.67
CA PHE A 85 -5.87 -7.68 -5.01
C PHE A 85 -5.34 -8.87 -4.19
N SER A 86 -4.11 -8.76 -3.67
CA SER A 86 -3.46 -9.80 -2.90
C SER A 86 -3.78 -9.67 -1.42
N ALA A 87 -4.64 -10.57 -0.92
CA ALA A 87 -4.88 -10.72 0.50
C ALA A 87 -3.60 -11.02 1.32
N PRO A 88 -2.66 -11.88 0.85
CA PRO A 88 -1.38 -12.07 1.53
C PRO A 88 -0.55 -10.79 1.64
N MET A 89 -0.48 -9.97 0.59
CA MET A 89 0.24 -8.70 0.62
C MET A 89 -0.32 -7.75 1.68
N LEU A 90 -1.65 -7.58 1.73
CA LEU A 90 -2.28 -6.74 2.76
C LEU A 90 -2.12 -7.31 4.18
N ALA A 91 -2.04 -8.64 4.34
CA ALA A 91 -1.71 -9.25 5.63
C ALA A 91 -0.28 -8.88 6.08
N ILE A 92 0.70 -8.89 5.15
CA ILE A 92 2.06 -8.42 5.41
C ILE A 92 2.07 -6.94 5.77
N ALA A 93 1.36 -6.11 5.00
CA ALA A 93 1.23 -4.68 5.27
C ALA A 93 0.63 -4.43 6.67
N ARG A 94 -0.40 -5.19 7.04
CA ARG A 94 -1.01 -5.09 8.37
C ARG A 94 -0.03 -5.44 9.48
N MET A 95 0.72 -6.53 9.35
CA MET A 95 1.75 -6.88 10.34
C MET A 95 2.80 -5.77 10.45
N ARG A 96 3.30 -5.26 9.33
CA ARG A 96 4.29 -4.16 9.25
C ARG A 96 3.80 -2.90 9.97
N LEU A 97 2.57 -2.47 9.69
CA LEU A 97 2.03 -1.19 10.13
C LEU A 97 1.43 -1.24 11.55
N SER A 98 0.93 -2.39 11.99
CA SER A 98 0.21 -2.56 13.27
C SER A 98 0.99 -2.18 14.53
N ARG A 99 2.32 -2.18 14.45
CA ARG A 99 3.20 -1.83 15.59
C ARG A 99 3.37 -0.33 15.77
N ALA A 100 3.26 0.43 14.68
CA ALA A 100 3.58 1.85 14.66
C ALA A 100 2.34 2.74 14.55
N PHE A 101 1.20 2.21 14.06
CA PHE A 101 0.01 3.02 13.76
C PHE A 101 -1.27 2.33 14.27
N PRO A 102 -2.11 3.01 15.08
CA PRO A 102 -3.27 2.40 15.74
C PRO A 102 -4.40 2.03 14.77
N LYS A 103 -5.23 1.06 15.20
CA LYS A 103 -6.46 0.65 14.48
C LYS A 103 -7.40 1.84 14.30
N GLY A 104 -7.96 2.00 13.09
CA GLY A 104 -8.88 3.10 12.72
C GLY A 104 -8.25 4.11 11.76
N GLN A 105 -6.95 4.38 11.88
CA GLN A 105 -6.20 5.22 10.94
C GLN A 105 -5.91 4.50 9.62
N ILE A 106 -5.98 3.16 9.59
CA ILE A 106 -5.68 2.36 8.41
C ILE A 106 -6.87 1.47 8.04
N ALA A 107 -7.34 1.62 6.81
CA ALA A 107 -8.23 0.67 6.14
C ALA A 107 -7.46 -0.20 5.15
N TYR A 108 -7.91 -1.44 4.98
CA TYR A 108 -7.36 -2.41 4.05
C TYR A 108 -8.51 -2.89 3.17
N VAL A 109 -8.42 -2.66 1.86
CA VAL A 109 -9.44 -3.03 0.88
C VAL A 109 -8.86 -4.09 -0.05
N ILE A 110 -9.40 -5.30 0.02
CA ILE A 110 -9.10 -6.37 -0.93
C ILE A 110 -10.08 -6.22 -2.10
N ASP A 111 -9.54 -5.87 -3.27
CA ASP A 111 -10.29 -5.88 -4.52
C ASP A 111 -9.34 -5.91 -5.72
N ASP A 112 -9.87 -6.16 -6.90
CA ASP A 112 -9.09 -6.29 -8.13
C ASP A 112 -9.56 -5.26 -9.15
N PHE A 113 -8.62 -4.54 -9.79
CA PHE A 113 -8.93 -3.54 -10.82
C PHE A 113 -9.73 -4.11 -12.00
N LYS A 114 -9.71 -5.44 -12.17
CA LYS A 114 -10.46 -6.16 -13.20
C LYS A 114 -11.94 -6.37 -12.86
N GLN A 115 -12.34 -6.17 -11.60
CA GLN A 115 -13.73 -6.30 -11.19
C GLN A 115 -14.52 -5.04 -11.56
N PRO A 116 -15.69 -5.18 -12.20
CA PRO A 116 -16.59 -4.04 -12.40
C PRO A 116 -16.90 -3.35 -11.07
N GLY A 117 -16.76 -2.02 -11.03
CA GLY A 117 -17.08 -1.25 -9.83
C GLY A 117 -16.07 -1.37 -8.69
N TRP A 118 -14.83 -1.82 -8.93
CA TRP A 118 -13.78 -1.95 -7.90
C TRP A 118 -13.57 -0.67 -7.07
N GLY A 119 -13.76 0.50 -7.69
CA GLY A 119 -13.63 1.79 -7.03
C GLY A 119 -14.78 2.14 -6.07
N ALA A 120 -15.92 1.44 -6.14
CA ALA A 120 -17.11 1.78 -5.34
C ALA A 120 -16.88 1.63 -3.83
N ARG A 121 -15.89 0.81 -3.43
CA ARG A 121 -15.51 0.57 -2.02
C ARG A 121 -14.39 1.49 -1.54
N LEU A 122 -13.91 2.42 -2.37
CA LEU A 122 -12.82 3.33 -2.03
C LEU A 122 -13.39 4.63 -1.44
N GLY A 123 -12.99 4.98 -0.22
CA GLY A 123 -13.40 6.22 0.45
C GLY A 123 -14.70 6.14 1.26
N SER A 124 -15.30 4.96 1.38
CA SER A 124 -16.43 4.68 2.29
C SER A 124 -15.89 4.28 3.67
N LYS A 125 -15.39 5.25 4.42
CA LYS A 125 -15.24 5.14 5.88
C LYS A 125 -16.44 5.78 6.56
#